data_AF-A0ABD1E3Q0-F1
#
_entry.id   AF-A0ABD1E3Q0-F1
#
_cell.length_a   1.000
_cell.length_b   1.000
_cell.length_c   1.000
_cell.angle_alpha   90.00
_cell.angle_beta   90.00
_cell.angle_gamma   90.00
#
_symmetry.space_group_name_H-M   'P 1'
#
loop_
_entity.id
_entity.type
_entity.pdbx_description
1 polymer ?
#
loop_
_entity_poly.entity_id
_entity_poly.type
_entity_poly.pdbx_seq_one_letter_code
_entity_poly.pdbx_strand_id
1 'polypeptide(L)'
;VIEFIVLPPAQQKSLPTKMPIRLNGTMEDIKKMFEQISKELQVTLKQKVSCNNCENRWKHLARSYKKYKENMNKTGRGRKDFEYAIEMNEIFGEKRNINPILALSSDTISKPNEEKTDQNSIGNMQSSESEHTNFPPTLQHQEATKGDVANESKVQKHSKYRNKLVRADVLKEIRKDRQEYYKVRLGQEEKKLKIKKEKNKILSERNMLLKQCLDKNNNLVEEDWV
;
A
#
# COMPACT_ATOMS: atom_id res chain seq x y z
N VAL A 1 13.06 38.48 57.03
CA VAL A 1 11.65 38.30 56.62
C VAL A 1 11.61 38.00 55.14
N ILE A 2 11.70 36.72 54.79
CA ILE A 2 11.35 36.19 53.46
C ILE A 2 10.63 34.88 53.78
N GLU A 3 9.31 34.92 53.76
CA GLU A 3 8.45 33.76 54.00
C GLU A 3 8.58 32.80 52.82
N PHE A 4 9.17 31.63 53.08
CA PHE A 4 9.02 30.45 52.23
C PHE A 4 7.57 29.98 52.35
N ILE A 5 6.72 30.37 51.40
CA ILE A 5 5.40 29.78 51.25
C ILE A 5 5.59 28.38 50.67
N VAL A 6 5.74 27.42 51.58
CA VAL A 6 5.64 26.00 51.30
C VAL A 6 4.17 25.71 50.97
N LEU A 7 3.87 25.58 49.68
CA LEU A 7 2.55 25.13 49.22
C LEU A 7 2.33 23.65 49.61
N PRO A 8 1.14 23.28 50.11
CA PRO A 8 0.85 21.95 50.63
C PRO A 8 0.75 20.87 49.51
N PRO A 9 1.22 19.63 49.75
CA PRO A 9 1.13 18.53 48.80
C PRO A 9 -0.27 17.88 48.88
N ALA A 10 -1.28 18.57 48.37
CA ALA A 10 -2.65 18.10 48.47
C ALA A 10 -3.42 18.20 47.15
N GLN A 11 -2.80 17.94 45.99
CA GLN A 11 -3.50 17.54 44.75
C GLN A 11 -2.63 16.66 43.85
N GLN A 12 -2.12 15.53 44.36
CA GLN A 12 -1.94 14.36 43.49
C GLN A 12 -3.31 13.71 43.30
N LYS A 13 -4.15 14.33 42.46
CA LYS A 13 -5.31 13.63 41.91
C LYS A 13 -4.75 12.50 41.08
N SER A 14 -4.94 11.28 41.58
CA SER A 14 -4.70 10.03 40.88
C SER A 14 -5.12 10.18 39.42
N LEU A 15 -4.16 9.93 38.52
CA LEU A 15 -4.41 9.75 37.10
C LEU A 15 -5.62 8.83 36.94
N PRO A 16 -6.62 9.19 36.12
CA PRO A 16 -7.75 8.29 35.88
C PRO A 16 -7.21 6.98 35.31
N THR A 17 -7.45 5.93 36.07
CA THR A 17 -7.16 4.54 35.74
C THR A 17 -7.55 4.27 34.28
N LYS A 18 -6.60 3.74 33.50
CA LYS A 18 -6.80 3.30 32.11
C LYS A 18 -8.08 2.47 32.03
N MET A 19 -9.15 3.06 31.51
CA MET A 19 -10.35 2.32 31.15
C MET A 19 -10.07 1.59 29.84
N PRO A 20 -10.17 0.25 29.78
CA PRO A 20 -10.10 -0.46 28.52
C PRO A 20 -11.33 -0.06 27.70
N ILE A 21 -11.14 0.80 26.70
CA ILE A 21 -12.20 1.22 25.77
C ILE A 21 -12.56 0.02 24.91
N ARG A 22 -13.48 -0.81 25.39
CA ARG A 22 -14.11 -1.86 24.59
C ARG A 22 -15.13 -1.19 23.67
N LEU A 23 -14.75 -0.98 22.41
CA LEU A 23 -15.60 -0.43 21.35
C LEU A 23 -16.68 -1.43 20.86
N ASN A 24 -17.41 -2.04 21.79
CA ASN A 24 -18.52 -2.96 21.50
C ASN A 24 -19.86 -2.38 22.02
N GLY A 25 -20.00 -1.06 21.98
CA GLY A 25 -21.22 -0.36 22.39
C GLY A 25 -22.21 -0.19 21.25
N THR A 26 -23.48 0.01 21.59
CA THR A 26 -24.49 0.41 20.60
C THR A 26 -24.15 1.79 20.02
N MET A 27 -24.74 2.16 18.87
CA MET A 27 -24.48 3.47 18.24
C MET A 27 -24.77 4.66 19.17
N GLU A 28 -25.65 4.48 20.15
CA GLU A 28 -26.00 5.47 21.16
C GLU A 28 -24.90 5.63 22.21
N ASP A 29 -24.25 4.52 22.61
CA ASP A 29 -23.17 4.52 23.59
C ASP A 29 -21.92 5.23 23.05
N ILE A 30 -21.63 5.05 21.76
CA ILE A 30 -20.51 5.70 21.09
C ILE A 30 -20.70 7.22 21.04
N LYS A 31 -21.91 7.70 20.78
CA LYS A 31 -22.23 9.13 20.78
C LYS A 31 -22.06 9.75 22.17
N LYS A 32 -22.59 9.08 23.21
CA LYS A 32 -22.43 9.51 24.61
C LYS A 32 -20.96 9.58 25.02
N MET A 33 -20.14 8.63 24.59
CA MET A 33 -18.69 8.65 24.82
C MET A 33 -18.02 9.89 24.21
N PHE A 34 -18.34 10.24 22.96
CA PHE A 34 -17.75 11.42 22.31
C PHE A 34 -18.27 12.74 22.91
N GLU A 35 -19.50 12.78 23.40
CA GLU A 35 -20.01 13.93 24.16
C GLU A 35 -19.21 14.13 25.46
N GLN A 36 -18.91 13.05 26.18
CA GLN A 36 -18.10 13.10 27.39
C GLN A 36 -16.67 13.59 27.08
N ILE A 37 -16.02 13.00 26.07
CA ILE A 37 -14.68 13.43 25.62
C ILE A 37 -14.69 14.91 25.21
N SER A 38 -15.73 15.35 24.50
CA SER A 38 -15.87 16.74 24.09
C SER A 38 -15.92 17.69 25.29
N LYS A 39 -16.66 17.34 26.35
CA LYS A 39 -16.71 18.14 27.59
C LYS A 39 -15.35 18.22 28.27
N GLU A 40 -14.66 17.09 28.41
CA GLU A 40 -13.34 17.02 29.02
C GLU A 40 -12.29 17.83 28.24
N LEU A 41 -12.32 17.75 26.90
CA LEU A 41 -11.43 18.51 26.02
C LEU A 41 -11.71 20.01 26.08
N GLN A 42 -12.98 20.43 26.15
CA GLN A 42 -13.33 21.84 26.31
C GLN A 42 -12.76 22.42 27.61
N VAL A 43 -12.83 21.67 28.72
CA VAL A 43 -12.28 22.08 30.01
C VAL A 43 -10.75 22.18 29.95
N THR A 44 -10.09 21.18 29.35
CA THR A 44 -8.62 21.09 29.33
C THR A 44 -7.99 22.11 28.37
N LEU A 45 -8.51 22.21 27.15
CA LEU A 45 -7.96 23.05 26.09
C LEU A 45 -8.53 24.48 26.09
N LYS A 46 -9.56 24.74 26.90
CA LYS A 46 -10.29 26.02 26.95
C LYS A 46 -10.80 26.47 25.57
N GLN A 47 -11.12 25.52 24.70
CA GLN A 47 -11.60 25.76 23.33
C GLN A 47 -12.95 25.10 23.11
N LYS A 48 -13.78 25.70 22.25
CA LYS A 48 -15.08 25.13 21.87
C LYS A 48 -14.87 23.96 20.90
N VAL A 49 -14.88 22.74 21.44
CA VAL A 49 -14.83 21.49 20.65
C VAL A 49 -16.22 20.88 20.62
N SER A 50 -16.72 20.49 19.45
CA SER A 50 -17.99 19.77 19.32
C SER A 50 -17.76 18.26 19.34
N CYS A 51 -18.75 17.48 19.81
CA CYS A 51 -18.76 16.02 19.76
C CYS A 51 -18.44 15.49 18.36
N ASN A 52 -19.01 16.09 17.31
CA ASN A 52 -18.76 15.71 15.92
C ASN A 52 -17.30 15.94 15.50
N ASN A 53 -16.62 16.94 16.07
CA ASN A 53 -15.20 17.18 15.80
C ASN A 53 -14.34 16.06 16.40
N CYS A 54 -14.67 15.61 17.62
CA CYS A 54 -14.01 14.47 18.27
C CYS A 54 -14.18 13.19 17.46
N GLU A 55 -15.41 12.89 17.03
CA GLU A 55 -15.71 11.70 16.22
C GLU A 55 -14.95 11.72 14.88
N ASN A 56 -14.98 12.85 14.17
CA ASN A 56 -14.27 12.98 12.90
C ASN A 56 -12.76 12.87 13.09
N ARG A 57 -12.20 13.50 14.13
CA ARG A 57 -10.79 13.39 14.46
C ARG A 57 -10.40 11.93 14.73
N TRP A 58 -11.20 11.20 15.51
CA TRP A 58 -10.99 9.78 15.77
C TRP A 58 -11.01 8.95 14.47
N LYS A 59 -12.00 9.17 13.60
CA LYS A 59 -12.08 8.49 12.29
C LYS A 59 -10.86 8.78 11.42
N HIS A 60 -10.37 10.02 11.41
CA HIS A 60 -9.16 10.39 10.68
C HIS A 60 -7.92 9.69 11.24
N LEU A 61 -7.77 9.65 12.56
CA LEU A 61 -6.66 8.95 13.21
C LEU A 61 -6.69 7.45 12.89
N ALA A 62 -7.85 6.81 12.98
CA ALA A 62 -8.01 5.39 12.67
C ALA A 62 -7.63 5.07 11.20
N ARG A 63 -8.08 5.89 10.24
CA ARG A 63 -7.69 5.74 8.82
C ARG A 63 -6.20 5.99 8.61
N SER A 64 -5.64 7.01 9.24
CA SER A 64 -4.21 7.35 9.14
C SER A 64 -3.35 6.22 9.70
N TYR A 65 -3.73 5.65 10.84
CA TYR A 65 -3.04 4.54 11.47
C TYR A 65 -3.06 3.28 10.58
N LYS A 66 -4.20 2.95 9.95
CA LYS A 66 -4.27 1.85 8.99
C LYS A 66 -3.30 2.05 7.83
N LYS A 67 -3.25 3.26 7.27
CA LYS A 67 -2.32 3.63 6.19
C LYS A 67 -0.85 3.58 6.65
N TYR A 68 -0.58 4.00 7.88
CA TYR A 68 0.75 3.89 8.49
C TYR A 68 1.21 2.44 8.57
N LYS A 69 0.39 1.52 9.10
CA LYS A 69 0.69 0.08 9.13
C LYS A 69 0.90 -0.52 7.74
N GLU A 70 0.06 -0.16 6.78
CA GLU A 70 0.21 -0.60 5.38
C GLU A 70 1.54 -0.12 4.77
N ASN A 71 1.94 1.11 5.05
CA ASN A 71 3.18 1.69 4.54
C ASN A 71 4.43 1.11 5.21
N MET A 72 4.36 0.69 6.47
CA MET A 72 5.49 0.02 7.14
C MET A 72 5.87 -1.30 6.45
N ASN A 73 4.89 -2.01 5.91
CA ASN A 73 5.09 -3.25 5.16
C ASN A 73 5.61 -3.03 3.72
N LYS A 74 5.73 -1.78 3.26
CA LYS A 74 6.26 -1.43 1.94
C LYS A 74 7.72 -0.95 2.06
N THR A 75 8.53 -1.30 1.09
CA THR A 75 9.93 -0.84 0.99
C THR A 75 10.00 0.50 0.24
N GLY A 76 10.83 1.43 0.69
CA GLY A 76 11.10 2.72 0.01
C GLY A 76 10.51 3.97 0.69
N ARG A 77 10.25 5.03 -0.11
CA ARG A 77 9.87 6.41 0.30
C ARG A 77 8.50 6.54 1.01
N GLY A 78 7.78 5.43 1.20
CA GLY A 78 6.43 5.41 1.79
C GLY A 78 6.39 5.37 3.32
N ARG A 79 7.51 5.04 3.97
CA ARG A 79 7.59 4.97 5.43
C ARG A 79 7.51 6.37 6.02
N LYS A 80 6.55 6.57 6.92
CA LYS A 80 6.32 7.82 7.64
C LYS A 80 6.11 7.50 9.09
N ASP A 81 6.63 8.34 9.97
CA ASP A 81 6.37 8.21 11.39
C ASP A 81 4.96 8.69 11.71
N PHE A 82 4.37 8.12 12.75
CA PHE A 82 3.04 8.47 13.22
C PHE A 82 3.12 8.72 14.73
N GLU A 83 2.80 9.95 15.14
CA GLU A 83 3.00 10.47 16.50
C GLU A 83 2.32 9.60 17.57
N TYR A 84 1.11 9.09 17.28
CA TYR A 84 0.29 8.32 18.22
C TYR A 84 0.33 6.81 17.94
N ALA A 85 1.46 6.31 17.42
CA ALA A 85 1.55 4.93 16.94
C ALA A 85 1.41 3.91 18.08
N ILE A 86 1.93 4.24 19.26
CA ILE A 86 1.95 3.36 20.43
C ILE A 86 0.53 3.19 20.95
N GLU A 87 -0.16 4.31 21.20
CA GLU A 87 -1.52 4.35 21.72
C GLU A 87 -2.51 3.71 20.73
N MET A 88 -2.34 3.98 19.44
CA MET A 88 -3.16 3.33 18.42
C MET A 88 -2.88 1.83 18.32
N ASN A 89 -1.64 1.39 18.50
CA ASN A 89 -1.32 -0.05 18.52
C ASN A 89 -1.90 -0.76 19.75
N GLU A 90 -2.03 -0.09 20.89
CA GLU A 90 -2.73 -0.62 22.07
C GLU A 90 -4.22 -0.87 21.78
N ILE A 91 -4.87 0.05 21.03
CA ILE A 91 -6.32 -0.03 20.74
C ILE A 91 -6.64 -0.94 19.54
N PHE A 92 -5.73 -0.97 18.55
CA PHE A 92 -5.98 -1.58 17.24
C PHE A 92 -5.05 -2.74 16.90
N GLY A 93 -3.98 -2.97 17.65
CA GLY A 93 -2.93 -3.95 17.31
C GLY A 93 -3.45 -5.38 17.20
N GLU A 94 -4.45 -5.73 18.00
CA GLU A 94 -5.09 -7.05 18.01
C GLU A 94 -6.16 -7.23 16.91
N LYS A 95 -6.56 -6.15 16.24
CA LYS A 95 -7.64 -6.21 15.24
C LYS A 95 -7.13 -6.76 13.92
N ARG A 96 -7.70 -7.89 13.49
CA ARG A 96 -7.41 -8.54 12.19
C ARG A 96 -7.68 -7.65 10.97
N ASN A 97 -8.47 -6.60 11.11
CA ASN A 97 -8.74 -5.61 10.06
C ASN A 97 -7.52 -4.73 9.71
N ILE A 98 -6.50 -4.69 10.56
CA ILE A 98 -5.31 -3.86 10.41
C ILE A 98 -4.07 -4.71 10.18
N ASN A 99 -3.95 -5.84 10.88
CA ASN A 99 -2.92 -6.85 10.64
C ASN A 99 -3.59 -8.13 10.10
N PRO A 100 -3.78 -8.28 8.78
CA PRO A 100 -4.29 -9.53 8.24
C PRO A 100 -3.25 -10.64 8.44
N ILE A 101 -3.63 -11.68 9.17
CA ILE A 101 -2.85 -12.91 9.37
C ILE A 101 -2.94 -13.67 8.03
N LEU A 102 -1.99 -13.45 7.13
CA LEU A 102 -1.91 -14.07 5.80
C LEU A 102 -3.11 -13.79 4.87
N ALA A 103 -2.91 -12.93 3.87
CA ALA A 103 -3.63 -13.13 2.62
C ALA A 103 -2.99 -14.37 1.96
N LEU A 104 -3.75 -15.46 1.84
CA LEU A 104 -3.38 -16.62 1.02
C LEU A 104 -3.31 -16.17 -0.44
N SER A 105 -2.21 -15.51 -0.82
CA SER A 105 -1.77 -15.48 -2.20
C SER A 105 -1.44 -16.92 -2.53
N SER A 106 -2.28 -17.53 -3.36
CA SER A 106 -1.96 -18.82 -3.98
C SER A 106 -0.71 -18.60 -4.82
N ASP A 107 0.46 -18.83 -4.22
CA ASP A 107 1.69 -19.34 -4.83
C ASP A 107 2.74 -19.44 -3.71
N THR A 108 3.25 -20.66 -3.52
CA THR A 108 4.23 -21.12 -2.53
C THR A 108 3.70 -21.44 -1.12
N ILE A 109 3.34 -22.71 -0.94
CA ILE A 109 3.27 -23.37 0.37
C ILE A 109 4.68 -23.35 0.97
N SER A 110 4.93 -22.48 1.94
CA SER A 110 6.09 -22.60 2.82
C SER A 110 5.70 -23.46 4.02
N LYS A 111 6.32 -24.63 4.12
CA LYS A 111 6.24 -25.50 5.31
C LYS A 111 6.92 -24.77 6.49
N PRO A 112 6.43 -24.90 7.74
CA PRO A 112 7.15 -24.37 8.89
C PRO A 112 8.34 -25.28 9.16
N ASN A 113 9.53 -24.71 9.35
CA ASN A 113 10.60 -25.43 10.01
C ASN A 113 11.15 -24.56 11.14
N GLU A 114 11.38 -25.24 12.25
CA GLU A 114 11.67 -24.71 13.58
C GLU A 114 13.04 -24.03 13.67
N GLU A 115 13.19 -23.25 14.73
CA GLU A 115 14.29 -22.41 15.14
C GLU A 115 15.69 -23.03 14.98
N LYS A 116 16.68 -22.21 14.55
CA LYS A 116 17.98 -22.01 15.21
C LYS A 116 18.84 -20.91 14.54
N THR A 117 19.69 -20.34 15.37
CA THR A 117 20.40 -19.06 15.31
C THR A 117 21.72 -19.08 14.51
N ASP A 118 22.09 -17.88 14.06
CA ASP A 118 23.43 -17.28 13.89
C ASP A 118 24.35 -17.50 12.66
N GLN A 119 24.49 -16.39 11.92
CA GLN A 119 25.71 -15.66 11.44
C GLN A 119 26.47 -16.04 10.13
N ASN A 120 26.48 -15.03 9.23
CA ASN A 120 27.53 -14.55 8.28
C ASN A 120 28.03 -15.47 7.14
N SER A 121 28.35 -15.02 5.90
CA SER A 121 28.33 -13.72 5.21
C SER A 121 28.67 -13.94 3.70
N ILE A 122 28.44 -12.90 2.87
CA ILE A 122 28.94 -12.64 1.48
C ILE A 122 28.18 -13.37 0.35
N GLY A 123 27.66 -12.74 -0.72
CA GLY A 123 27.70 -11.36 -1.22
C GLY A 123 27.11 -11.28 -2.65
N ASN A 124 27.12 -10.06 -3.22
CA ASN A 124 26.84 -9.64 -4.62
C ASN A 124 25.40 -9.12 -4.89
N MET A 125 25.16 -7.78 -4.86
CA MET A 125 25.25 -6.79 -5.98
C MET A 125 24.33 -7.14 -7.16
N GLN A 126 23.46 -6.29 -7.74
CA GLN A 126 23.45 -4.84 -7.95
C GLN A 126 22.02 -4.45 -8.45
N SER A 127 21.38 -3.41 -7.89
CA SER A 127 21.03 -2.09 -8.51
C SER A 127 19.83 -2.08 -9.48
N SER A 128 18.76 -1.34 -9.10
CA SER A 128 18.26 -0.06 -9.68
C SER A 128 17.49 -0.25 -10.99
N GLU A 129 16.29 0.29 -11.20
CA GLU A 129 15.98 1.72 -11.27
C GLU A 129 14.50 2.00 -10.92
N SER A 130 14.29 3.17 -10.32
CA SER A 130 13.02 3.82 -10.01
C SER A 130 12.49 4.67 -11.16
N GLU A 131 11.18 4.78 -11.32
CA GLU A 131 10.57 5.97 -11.95
C GLU A 131 9.54 6.65 -11.04
N HIS A 132 9.93 7.86 -10.63
CA HIS A 132 9.06 8.93 -10.13
C HIS A 132 8.50 9.70 -11.33
N THR A 133 7.21 10.00 -11.36
CA THR A 133 6.74 11.24 -11.99
C THR A 133 5.89 12.05 -11.02
N ASN A 134 6.31 13.30 -10.92
CA ASN A 134 5.86 14.32 -9.99
C ASN A 134 4.57 14.96 -10.50
N PHE A 135 3.64 15.21 -9.57
CA PHE A 135 2.50 16.10 -9.78
C PHE A 135 2.97 17.56 -9.74
N PRO A 136 2.49 18.43 -10.65
CA PRO A 136 2.85 19.85 -10.60
C PRO A 136 2.03 20.61 -9.54
N PRO A 137 2.54 21.77 -9.07
CA PRO A 137 2.14 22.41 -7.82
C PRO A 137 1.00 23.42 -7.96
N THR A 138 0.27 23.57 -6.86
CA THR A 138 -0.71 24.64 -6.59
C THR A 138 0.00 25.99 -6.46
N LEU A 139 -0.49 27.02 -7.17
CA LEU A 139 -0.19 28.43 -6.90
C LEU A 139 -1.44 29.12 -6.30
N GLN A 140 -1.20 29.91 -5.25
CA GLN A 140 -2.14 30.83 -4.61
C GLN A 140 -1.65 32.29 -4.78
N HIS A 141 -2.60 33.24 -4.72
CA HIS A 141 -2.52 34.71 -4.56
C HIS A 141 -2.18 35.56 -5.79
N GLN A 142 -2.71 36.78 -6.02
CA GLN A 142 -3.89 37.58 -5.64
C GLN A 142 -3.83 38.83 -6.58
N GLU A 143 -4.96 39.41 -6.99
CA GLU A 143 -5.22 40.88 -6.99
C GLU A 143 -6.38 41.28 -7.92
N ALA A 144 -7.15 42.25 -7.45
CA ALA A 144 -8.36 42.77 -8.05
C ALA A 144 -8.05 43.96 -8.97
N THR A 145 -8.69 44.00 -10.14
CA THR A 145 -8.94 45.25 -10.87
C THR A 145 -10.42 45.31 -11.25
N LYS A 146 -11.09 46.37 -10.78
CA LYS A 146 -12.47 46.74 -11.12
C LYS A 146 -12.55 47.20 -12.58
N GLY A 147 -13.61 46.81 -13.30
CA GLY A 147 -13.99 47.43 -14.58
C GLY A 147 -14.99 46.59 -15.39
N ASP A 148 -16.23 47.05 -15.42
CA ASP A 148 -17.23 46.96 -16.50
C ASP A 148 -17.97 45.64 -16.85
N VAL A 149 -19.13 45.50 -16.21
CA VAL A 149 -20.48 45.32 -16.78
C VAL A 149 -20.63 44.55 -18.12
N ALA A 150 -21.34 43.42 -17.98
CA ALA A 150 -22.25 42.73 -18.91
C ALA A 150 -21.74 41.51 -19.72
N ASN A 151 -22.53 40.43 -19.58
CA ASN A 151 -22.64 39.20 -20.39
C ASN A 151 -21.73 37.98 -20.10
N GLU A 152 -21.95 37.28 -18.98
CA GLU A 152 -21.26 36.00 -18.68
C GLU A 152 -22.12 34.72 -18.66
N SER A 153 -23.43 34.78 -18.96
CA SER A 153 -24.30 33.62 -18.71
C SER A 153 -24.32 32.53 -19.81
N LYS A 154 -23.53 32.65 -20.90
CA LYS A 154 -23.53 31.67 -22.02
C LYS A 154 -22.22 30.92 -22.27
N VAL A 155 -21.08 31.34 -21.69
CA VAL A 155 -19.76 30.72 -21.99
C VAL A 155 -19.52 29.42 -21.20
N GLN A 156 -20.16 29.22 -20.05
CA GLN A 156 -19.90 28.05 -19.20
C GLN A 156 -20.41 26.70 -19.76
N LYS A 157 -21.39 26.71 -20.68
CA LYS A 157 -21.98 25.45 -21.20
C LYS A 157 -21.10 24.78 -22.26
N HIS A 158 -20.35 25.54 -23.07
CA HIS A 158 -19.49 24.98 -24.13
C HIS A 158 -18.18 24.38 -23.59
N SER A 159 -17.65 24.89 -22.47
CA SER A 159 -16.43 24.35 -21.82
C SER A 159 -16.61 22.90 -21.34
N LYS A 160 -17.77 22.56 -20.76
CA LYS A 160 -18.06 21.21 -20.25
C LYS A 160 -18.12 20.16 -21.37
N TYR A 161 -18.65 20.52 -22.55
CA TYR A 161 -18.72 19.60 -23.70
C TYR A 161 -17.34 19.38 -24.34
N ARG A 162 -16.50 20.42 -24.45
CA ARG A 162 -15.13 20.30 -24.97
C ARG A 162 -14.27 19.39 -24.09
N ASN A 163 -14.35 19.54 -22.77
CA ASN A 163 -13.62 18.66 -21.83
C ASN A 163 -14.09 17.20 -21.87
N LYS A 164 -15.38 16.95 -22.15
CA LYS A 164 -15.93 15.59 -22.29
C LYS A 164 -15.41 14.90 -23.56
N LEU A 165 -15.27 15.63 -24.66
CA LEU A 165 -14.71 15.12 -25.92
C LEU A 165 -13.23 14.77 -25.77
N VAL A 166 -12.43 15.67 -25.18
CA VAL A 166 -11.00 15.42 -24.90
C VAL A 166 -10.81 14.19 -24.01
N ARG A 167 -11.64 14.02 -22.97
CA ARG A 167 -11.59 12.82 -22.12
C ARG A 167 -11.94 11.54 -22.90
N ALA A 168 -12.92 11.59 -23.81
CA ALA A 168 -13.31 10.44 -24.61
C ALA A 168 -12.18 10.02 -25.57
N ASP A 169 -11.46 10.97 -26.15
CA ASP A 169 -10.34 10.69 -27.04
C ASP A 169 -9.13 10.15 -26.28
N VAL A 170 -8.79 10.71 -25.11
CA VAL A 170 -7.77 10.13 -24.22
C VAL A 170 -8.12 8.69 -23.83
N LEU A 171 -9.39 8.39 -23.54
CA LEU A 171 -9.84 7.03 -23.24
C LEU A 171 -9.76 6.08 -24.45
N LYS A 172 -9.88 6.58 -25.69
CA LYS A 172 -9.67 5.76 -26.89
C LYS A 172 -8.19 5.42 -27.06
N GLU A 173 -7.29 6.39 -26.87
CA GLU A 173 -5.85 6.17 -26.95
C GLU A 173 -5.39 5.16 -25.88
N ILE A 174 -5.82 5.30 -24.62
CA ILE A 174 -5.51 4.32 -23.57
C ILE A 174 -5.97 2.90 -23.94
N ARG A 175 -7.12 2.75 -24.63
CA ARG A 175 -7.58 1.43 -25.09
C ARG A 175 -6.72 0.87 -26.21
N LYS A 176 -6.29 1.72 -27.14
CA LYS A 176 -5.38 1.31 -28.23
C LYS A 176 -4.03 0.89 -27.67
N ASP A 177 -3.42 1.70 -26.82
CA ASP A 177 -2.14 1.40 -26.16
C ASP A 177 -2.21 0.07 -25.41
N ARG A 178 -3.31 -0.16 -24.68
CA ARG A 178 -3.53 -1.42 -23.97
C ARG A 178 -3.63 -2.61 -24.91
N GLN A 179 -4.36 -2.48 -26.02
CA GLN A 179 -4.46 -3.54 -27.03
C GLN A 179 -3.10 -3.81 -27.69
N GLU A 180 -2.34 -2.77 -27.99
CA GLU A 180 -1.03 -2.86 -28.61
C GLU A 180 -0.01 -3.51 -27.67
N TYR A 181 -0.01 -3.14 -26.40
CA TYR A 181 0.79 -3.81 -25.37
C TYR A 181 0.53 -5.33 -25.33
N TYR A 182 -0.74 -5.74 -25.31
CA TYR A 182 -1.07 -7.16 -25.31
C TYR A 182 -0.66 -7.86 -26.61
N LYS A 183 -0.79 -7.21 -27.77
CA LYS A 183 -0.32 -7.78 -29.05
C LYS A 183 1.19 -7.98 -29.05
N VAL A 184 1.96 -6.99 -28.60
CA VAL A 184 3.42 -7.08 -28.50
C VAL A 184 3.82 -8.19 -27.54
N ARG A 185 3.18 -8.26 -26.38
CA ARG A 185 3.42 -9.30 -25.38
C ARG A 185 3.11 -10.70 -25.91
N LEU A 186 1.97 -10.88 -26.58
CA LEU A 186 1.59 -12.15 -27.21
C LEU A 186 2.63 -12.57 -28.26
N GLY A 187 3.08 -11.64 -29.10
CA GLY A 187 4.12 -11.92 -30.10
C GLY A 187 5.47 -12.30 -29.49
N GLN A 188 5.82 -11.75 -28.32
CA GLN A 188 7.02 -12.19 -27.57
C GLN A 188 6.86 -13.61 -27.04
N GLU A 189 5.69 -13.97 -26.53
CA GLU A 189 5.39 -15.32 -26.04
C GLU A 189 5.42 -16.35 -27.18
N GLU A 190 4.87 -16.02 -28.35
CA GLU A 190 4.93 -16.87 -29.54
C GLU A 190 6.38 -17.12 -30.01
N LYS A 191 7.21 -16.08 -30.04
CA LYS A 191 8.64 -16.21 -30.37
C LYS A 191 9.36 -17.12 -29.37
N LYS A 192 9.12 -16.94 -28.07
CA LYS A 192 9.69 -17.81 -27.01
C LYS A 192 9.23 -19.26 -27.19
N LEU A 193 7.95 -19.48 -27.49
CA LEU A 193 7.40 -20.81 -27.71
C LEU A 193 8.02 -21.47 -28.95
N LYS A 194 8.22 -20.71 -30.03
CA LYS A 194 8.87 -21.19 -31.27
C LYS A 194 10.29 -21.66 -31.00
N ILE A 195 11.09 -20.84 -30.29
CA ILE A 195 12.45 -21.22 -29.87
C ILE A 195 12.43 -22.48 -28.99
N LYS A 196 11.48 -22.59 -28.06
CA LYS A 196 11.35 -23.76 -27.19
C LYS A 196 11.03 -25.04 -27.97
N LYS A 197 10.14 -24.95 -28.96
CA LYS A 197 9.80 -26.08 -29.85
C LYS A 197 10.99 -26.53 -30.69
N GLU A 198 11.74 -25.59 -31.25
CA GLU A 198 12.94 -25.89 -32.04
C GLU A 198 14.04 -26.55 -31.20
N LYS A 199 14.31 -26.02 -30.00
CA LYS A 199 15.22 -26.66 -29.04
C LYS A 199 14.79 -28.09 -28.69
N ASN A 200 13.49 -28.30 -28.48
CA ASN A 200 12.96 -29.64 -28.17
C ASN A 200 13.12 -30.58 -29.37
N LYS A 201 12.92 -30.10 -30.60
CA LYS A 201 13.15 -30.88 -31.82
C LYS A 201 14.61 -31.34 -31.92
N ILE A 202 15.57 -30.43 -31.77
CA ILE A 202 17.00 -30.74 -31.79
C ILE A 202 17.36 -31.75 -30.68
N LEU A 203 16.79 -31.57 -29.48
CA LEU A 203 17.01 -32.50 -28.37
C LEU A 203 16.46 -33.90 -28.67
N SER A 204 15.28 -33.97 -29.29
CA SER A 204 14.66 -35.21 -29.72
C SER A 204 15.50 -35.93 -30.78
N GLU A 205 16.02 -35.20 -31.78
CA GLU A 205 16.92 -35.73 -32.82
C GLU A 205 18.23 -36.25 -32.21
N ARG A 206 18.84 -35.48 -31.30
CA ARG A 206 20.03 -35.91 -30.56
C ARG A 206 19.77 -37.20 -29.78
N ASN A 207 18.66 -37.29 -29.05
CA ASN A 207 18.32 -38.47 -28.28
C ASN A 207 18.10 -39.69 -29.19
N MET A 208 17.52 -39.49 -30.37
CA MET A 208 17.36 -40.56 -31.36
C MET A 208 18.70 -41.06 -31.89
N LEU A 209 19.63 -40.16 -32.24
CA LEU A 209 20.98 -40.52 -32.68
C LEU A 209 21.76 -41.25 -31.60
N LEU A 210 21.66 -40.80 -30.35
CA LEU A 210 22.29 -41.47 -29.20
C LEU A 210 21.77 -42.90 -29.05
N LYS A 211 20.45 -43.10 -29.17
CA LYS A 211 19.85 -44.43 -29.13
C LYS A 211 20.39 -45.32 -30.25
N GLN A 212 20.42 -44.83 -31.49
CA GLN A 212 20.98 -45.58 -32.62
C GLN A 212 22.46 -45.93 -32.44
N CYS A 213 23.27 -45.05 -31.82
CA CYS A 213 24.67 -45.35 -31.54
C CYS A 213 24.83 -46.41 -30.44
N LEU A 214 23.99 -46.37 -29.40
CA LEU A 214 23.97 -47.40 -28.36
C LEU A 214 23.58 -48.77 -28.94
N ASP A 215 22.53 -48.81 -29.76
CA ASP A 215 22.06 -50.04 -30.39
C ASP A 215 23.15 -50.65 -31.31
N LYS A 216 23.87 -49.81 -32.08
CA LYS A 216 25.01 -50.27 -32.90
C LYS A 216 26.18 -50.79 -32.07
N ASN A 217 26.53 -50.11 -30.97
CA ASN A 217 27.61 -50.57 -30.08
C ASN A 217 27.26 -51.90 -29.40
N ASN A 218 26.00 -52.10 -29.00
CA ASN A 218 25.57 -53.37 -28.42
C ASN A 218 25.61 -54.51 -29.44
N ASN A 219 25.21 -54.26 -30.69
CA ASN A 219 25.31 -55.27 -31.75
C ASN A 219 26.76 -55.62 -32.14
N LEU A 220 27.69 -54.64 -32.10
CA LEU A 220 29.12 -54.89 -32.34
C LEU A 220 29.76 -55.76 -31.25
N VAL A 221 29.33 -55.61 -29.99
CA VAL A 221 29.81 -56.45 -28.88
C VAL A 221 29.28 -57.88 -28.97
N GLU A 222 28.14 -58.12 -29.63
CA GLU A 222 27.62 -59.48 -29.85
C GLU A 222 28.31 -60.22 -31.01
N GLU A 223 28.84 -59.50 -32.02
CA GLU A 223 29.53 -60.13 -33.16
C GLU A 223 31.00 -60.50 -32.86
N ASP A 224 31.65 -59.89 -31.87
CA ASP A 224 33.04 -60.18 -31.49
C ASP A 224 33.19 -61.35 -30.47
N TRP A 225 32.08 -61.98 -30.05
CA TRP A 225 32.06 -63.12 -29.09
C TRP A 225 31.62 -64.47 -29.70
N VAL A 226 31.61 -64.60 -31.03
CA VAL A 226 31.33 -65.85 -31.78
C VAL A 226 32.57 -66.27 -32.56
#